data_AF-A0AAC8Q8A5-F1
#
_entry.id   AF-A0AAC8Q8A5-F1
#
_cell.length_a   1.000
_cell.length_b   1.000
_cell.length_c   1.000
_cell.angle_alpha   90.00
_cell.angle_beta   90.00
_cell.angle_gamma   90.00
#
_symmetry.space_group_name_H-M   'P 1'
#
loop_
_entity.id
_entity.type
_entity.pdbx_description
1 polymer ?
#
loop_
_entity_poly.entity_id
_entity_poly.type
_entity_poly.pdbx_seq_one_letter_code
_entity_poly.pdbx_strand_id
1 'polypeptide(L)' 'MKPHTPLGVYPFALTGSGEYICFDYRDTPSQPGIVLITVEMDIYPVANSFSEFLEKLHD' A
#
# COMPACT_ATOMS: atom_id res chain seq x y z
N MET A 1 -2.77 18.55 -0.53
CA MET A 1 -3.12 17.79 -1.75
C MET A 1 -3.60 16.42 -1.29
N LYS A 2 -4.76 15.94 -1.72
CA LYS A 2 -5.18 14.57 -1.38
C LYS A 2 -4.46 13.60 -2.31
N PRO A 3 -3.87 12.50 -1.80
CA PRO A 3 -3.34 11.44 -2.65
C PRO A 3 -4.41 11.00 -3.65
N HIS A 4 -4.05 10.91 -4.94
CA HIS A 4 -4.89 10.20 -5.90
C HIS A 4 -4.64 8.71 -5.68
N THR A 5 -5.53 8.04 -4.96
CA THR A 5 -5.51 6.58 -4.81
C THR A 5 -6.80 5.97 -5.35
N PRO A 6 -6.77 4.73 -5.87
CA PRO A 6 -7.99 4.00 -6.21
C PRO A 6 -8.93 3.88 -5.02
N LEU A 7 -10.23 3.72 -5.29
CA LEU A 7 -11.20 3.42 -4.25
C LEU A 7 -10.82 2.11 -3.53
N GLY A 8 -10.92 2.11 -2.20
CA GLY A 8 -10.53 0.96 -1.37
C GLY A 8 -9.02 0.87 -1.09
N VAL A 9 -8.22 1.83 -1.58
CA VAL A 9 -6.78 1.89 -1.33
C VAL A 9 -6.44 3.15 -0.53
N TYR A 10 -5.82 2.95 0.64
CA TYR A 10 -5.61 4.00 1.64
C TYR A 10 -4.12 4.15 1.97
N PRO A 11 -3.50 5.31 1.70
CA PRO A 11 -2.09 5.53 2.01
C PRO A 11 -1.85 5.64 3.52
N PHE A 12 -0.77 5.03 3.99
CA PHE A 12 -0.30 5.14 5.38
C PHE A 12 1.14 5.61 5.51
N ALA A 13 1.92 5.61 4.41
CA ALA A 13 3.24 6.21 4.37
C ALA A 13 3.51 6.88 3.00
N LEU A 14 4.38 7.88 3.02
CA LEU A 14 4.91 8.58 1.84
C LEU A 14 6.42 8.36 1.83
N THR A 15 6.98 7.86 0.73
CA THR A 15 8.42 7.70 0.56
C THR A 15 9.08 9.06 0.28
N GLY A 16 10.40 9.16 0.47
CA GLY A 16 11.15 10.36 0.12
C GLY A 16 11.11 10.72 -1.37
N SER A 17 10.76 9.76 -2.22
CA SER A 17 10.62 9.91 -3.67
C SER A 17 9.21 10.29 -4.12
N GLY A 18 8.25 10.40 -3.19
CA GLY A 18 6.88 10.81 -3.50
C GLY A 18 5.91 9.66 -3.78
N GLU A 19 6.31 8.41 -3.54
CA GLU A 19 5.43 7.23 -3.70
C GLU A 19 4.63 6.98 -2.41
N TYR A 20 3.50 6.31 -2.53
CA TYR A 20 2.68 5.94 -1.37
C TYR A 20 2.77 4.46 -1.07
N ILE A 21 2.94 4.13 0.22
CA ILE A 21 2.66 2.78 0.72
C ILE A 21 1.22 2.78 1.23
N CYS A 22 0.41 1.85 0.75
CA CYS A 22 -1.03 1.82 0.97
C CYS A 22 -1.52 0.48 1.51
N PHE A 23 -2.59 0.54 2.29
CA PHE A 23 -3.47 -0.60 2.55
C PHE A 23 -4.40 -0.80 1.36
N ASP A 24 -4.48 -2.03 0.84
CA ASP A 24 -5.36 -2.41 -0.25
C ASP A 24 -6.47 -3.35 0.25
N TYR A 25 -7.71 -2.85 0.27
CA TYR A 25 -8.90 -3.58 0.71
C TYR A 25 -9.76 -4.10 -0.44
N ARG A 26 -9.33 -3.95 -1.70
CA ARG A 26 -10.17 -4.24 -2.87
C ARG A 26 -10.61 -5.70 -2.94
N ASP A 27 -9.72 -6.62 -2.57
CA ASP A 27 -9.99 -8.06 -2.60
C ASP A 27 -10.38 -8.63 -1.22
N THR A 28 -9.80 -8.09 -0.14
CA THR A 28 -9.94 -8.61 1.23
C THR A 28 -10.34 -7.52 2.24
N PRO A 29 -11.65 -7.25 2.42
CA PRO A 29 -12.14 -6.13 3.24
C PRO A 29 -11.74 -6.15 4.73
N SER A 30 -11.46 -7.33 5.29
CA SER A 30 -11.08 -7.48 6.71
C SER A 30 -9.58 -7.57 6.95
N GLN A 31 -8.77 -7.79 5.92
CA GLN A 31 -7.33 -7.99 6.03
C GLN A 31 -6.65 -7.40 4.79
N PRO A 32 -6.20 -6.14 4.84
CA PRO A 32 -5.67 -5.49 3.65
C PRO A 32 -4.33 -6.07 3.25
N GLY A 33 -4.12 -6.20 1.95
CA GLY A 33 -2.78 -6.30 1.37
C GLY A 33 -2.03 -4.98 1.50
N ILE A 34 -0.73 -5.00 1.20
CA ILE A 34 0.12 -3.81 1.14
C ILE A 34 0.59 -3.63 -0.30
N VAL A 35 0.40 -2.41 -0.82
CA VAL A 35 0.83 -2.02 -2.16
C VAL A 35 1.68 -0.76 -2.11
N LEU A 36 2.58 -0.61 -3.08
CA LEU A 36 3.27 0.63 -3.40
C LEU A 36 2.56 1.26 -4.60
N ILE A 37 2.18 2.54 -4.48
CA ILE A 37 1.67 3.35 -5.58
C ILE A 37 2.76 4.34 -6.00
N THR A 38 3.20 4.26 -7.26
CA THR A 38 4.23 5.16 -7.80
C THR A 38 3.68 6.53 -8.16
N VAL A 39 4.58 7.47 -8.47
CA VAL A 39 4.20 8.80 -8.98
C VAL A 39 3.47 8.68 -10.33
N GLU A 40 3.80 7.66 -11.12
CA GLU A 40 3.16 7.29 -12.39
C GLU A 40 1.83 6.55 -12.22
N MET A 41 1.38 6.34 -10.98
CA MET A 41 0.13 5.66 -10.62
C MET A 41 0.12 4.14 -10.87
N ASP A 42 1.28 3.53 -11.03
CA ASP A 42 1.42 2.07 -11.05
C ASP A 42 1.21 1.50 -9.64
N ILE A 43 0.62 0.30 -9.56
CA ILE A 43 0.33 -0.38 -8.29
C ILE A 43 1.14 -1.68 -8.22
N TYR A 44 2.06 -1.75 -7.27
CA TYR A 44 2.90 -2.93 -7.06
C TYR A 44 2.52 -3.62 -5.74
N PRO A 45 2.19 -4.92 -5.76
CA PRO A 45 1.96 -5.68 -4.53
C PRO A 45 3.27 -5.85 -3.75
N VAL A 46 3.22 -5.63 -2.44
CA VAL A 46 4.35 -5.74 -1.51
C VAL A 46 4.15 -6.93 -0.55
N ALA A 47 2.95 -7.07 -0.02
CA ALA A 47 2.56 -8.17 0.86
C ALA A 47 1.05 -8.44 0.77
N ASN A 48 0.62 -9.66 1.05
CA ASN A 48 -0.79 -10.05 1.04
C ASN A 48 -1.52 -9.70 2.34
N SER A 49 -0.78 -9.33 3.39
CA SER A 49 -1.36 -8.81 4.63
C SER A 49 -0.43 -7.83 5.33
N PHE A 50 -0.98 -7.01 6.24
CA PHE A 50 -0.15 -6.15 7.10
C PHE A 50 0.79 -6.96 8.02
N SER A 51 0.35 -8.13 8.52
CA SER A 51 1.20 -9.01 9.32
C SER A 51 2.38 -9.54 8.52
N GLU A 52 2.15 -10.05 7.31
CA GLU A 52 3.22 -10.49 6.39
C GLU A 52 4.19 -9.34 6.08
N PHE A 53 3.67 -8.12 5.89
CA PHE A 53 4.53 -6.95 5.70
C PHE A 53 5.43 -6.69 6.91
N LEU A 54 4.89 -6.73 8.13
CA LEU A 54 5.68 -6.56 9.34
C LEU A 54 6.75 -7.64 9.46
N GLU A 55 6.40 -8.91 9.25
CA GLU A 55 7.33 -10.03 9.29
C GLU A 55 8.51 -9.83 8.31
N LYS A 56 8.26 -9.23 7.14
CA LYS A 56 9.31 -8.89 6.16
C LYS A 56 10.17 -7.67 6.53
N LEU A 57 9.75 -6.84 7.48
CA LEU A 57 10.53 -5.68 7.92
C LEU A 57 11.68 -6.06 8.86
N HIS A 58 11.58 -7.23 9.50
CA HIS A 58 12.59 -7.75 10.41
C HIS A 58 13.14 -9.06 9.87
N ASP A 59 14.08 -8.90 8.93
CA ASP A 59 15.17 -9.83 8.60
C ASP A 59 16.42 -9.00 8.29
#